data_AF-A0A2P2KTM3-F1
#
_entry.id   AF-A0A2P2KTM3-F1
#
_cell.length_a   1.000
_cell.length_b   1.000
_cell.length_c   1.000
_cell.angle_alpha   90.00
_cell.angle_beta   90.00
_cell.angle_gamma   90.00
#
_symmetry.space_group_name_H-M   'P 1'
#
loop_
_entity.id
_entity.type
_entity.pdbx_description
1 polymer ?
#
loop_
_entity_poly.entity_id
_entity_poly.type
_entity_poly.pdbx_seq_one_letter_code
_entity_poly.pdbx_strand_id
1 'polypeptide(L)'
;MELKREVGLLWQQFKALLVKNLLLSWRNKRATFLQLFASLVFILLLFCIDRATRSMNYGTTAYKSVTDPLVSFYPSIPPCEDKLYIKFPCFDFLWSGNDSFRVRNIVRSIMANNPGRAIPSSKVMSFTTKEEVDEWILNNQNRVPGALHFRETNATFISYGLQINSTVATKRGHFEDPTFKFQIPFQVAAEREVARSVIGDSNFGWVVGFKEFAHPARETFSALSTIGPAFFLAFAMFGFVLQISSLVAEKELRLRQSMSMMGLYESAYWLSWITWEGILSLVSSLLLILFGMMFQFDFFKKNNFAVVFLVFFLFQLCMVRPLSAFLA
;
A
#
# COMPACT_ATOMS: atom_id res chain seq x y z
N MET A 1 -0.30 -0.21 67.63
CA MET A 1 -1.51 0.58 67.30
C MET A 1 -1.23 1.63 66.23
N GLU A 2 -0.08 2.31 66.28
CA GLU A 2 0.40 3.28 65.27
C GLU A 2 0.29 2.79 63.81
N LEU A 3 0.82 1.61 63.50
CA LEU A 3 0.80 1.00 62.15
C LEU A 3 -0.62 0.78 61.57
N LYS A 4 -1.61 0.43 62.40
CA LYS A 4 -3.02 0.31 61.96
C LYS A 4 -3.64 1.68 61.65
N ARG A 5 -3.16 2.73 62.33
CA ARG A 5 -3.62 4.11 62.17
C ARG A 5 -3.04 4.74 60.90
N GLU A 6 -1.77 4.48 60.59
CA GLU A 6 -1.10 4.90 59.35
C GLU A 6 -1.73 4.27 58.10
N VAL A 7 -1.96 2.95 58.12
CA VAL A 7 -2.62 2.26 56.99
C VAL A 7 -4.05 2.76 56.78
N GLY A 8 -4.78 3.04 57.87
CA GLY A 8 -6.11 3.64 57.81
C GLY A 8 -6.11 5.04 57.17
N LEU A 9 -5.14 5.88 57.53
CA LEU A 9 -4.99 7.22 56.96
C LEU A 9 -4.60 7.16 55.47
N LEU A 10 -3.66 6.28 55.10
CA LEU A 10 -3.25 6.05 53.72
C LEU A 10 -4.44 5.65 52.84
N TRP A 11 -5.28 4.73 53.32
CA TRP A 11 -6.47 4.29 52.58
C TRP A 11 -7.51 5.41 52.43
N GLN A 12 -7.70 6.23 53.46
CA GLN A 12 -8.58 7.41 53.39
C GLN A 12 -8.08 8.41 52.34
N GLN A 13 -6.78 8.74 52.36
CA GLN A 13 -6.16 9.64 51.38
C GLN A 13 -6.26 9.07 49.95
N PHE A 14 -5.96 7.79 49.76
CA PHE A 14 -6.07 7.11 48.47
C PHE A 14 -7.49 7.17 47.90
N LYS A 15 -8.51 6.88 48.72
CA LYS A 15 -9.92 6.94 48.30
C LYS A 15 -10.33 8.35 47.90
N ALA A 16 -9.92 9.37 48.68
CA ALA A 16 -10.21 10.77 48.37
C ALA A 16 -9.58 11.20 47.04
N LEU A 17 -8.32 10.81 46.79
CA LEU A 17 -7.63 11.10 45.54
C LEU A 17 -8.23 10.36 44.34
N LEU A 18 -8.69 9.11 44.50
CA LEU A 18 -9.40 8.42 43.43
C LEU A 18 -10.71 9.13 43.05
N VAL A 19 -11.47 9.60 44.05
CA VAL A 19 -12.67 10.40 43.80
C VAL A 19 -12.31 11.73 43.13
N LYS A 20 -11.22 12.39 43.53
CA LYS A 20 -10.69 13.58 42.85
C LYS A 20 -10.41 13.29 41.37
N ASN A 21 -9.69 12.21 41.05
CA ASN A 21 -9.33 11.86 39.68
C ASN A 21 -10.56 11.51 38.83
N LEU A 22 -11.55 10.83 39.41
CA LEU A 22 -12.83 10.56 38.77
C LEU A 22 -13.62 11.85 38.48
N LEU A 23 -13.71 12.75 39.44
CA LEU A 23 -14.37 14.05 39.27
C LEU A 23 -13.64 14.93 38.26
N LEU A 24 -12.30 14.92 38.26
CA LEU A 24 -11.48 15.65 37.29
C LEU A 24 -11.74 15.14 35.87
N SER A 25 -11.78 13.82 35.70
CA SER A 25 -12.11 13.14 34.46
C SER A 25 -13.53 13.44 33.99
N TRP A 26 -14.48 13.52 34.93
CA TRP A 26 -15.86 13.91 34.66
C TRP A 26 -16.01 15.40 34.32
N ARG A 27 -15.17 16.27 34.89
CA ARG A 27 -15.18 17.71 34.55
C ARG A 27 -14.56 17.94 33.17
N ASN A 28 -13.49 17.20 32.84
CA ASN A 28 -12.83 17.27 31.54
C ASN A 28 -13.35 16.21 30.56
N LYS A 29 -14.67 16.20 30.32
CA LYS A 29 -15.37 15.20 29.49
C LYS A 29 -14.79 15.06 28.09
N ARG A 30 -14.28 16.16 27.51
CA ARG A 30 -13.74 16.16 26.15
C ARG A 30 -12.47 15.32 26.05
N ALA A 31 -11.53 15.52 26.97
CA ALA A 31 -10.28 14.77 26.97
C ALA A 31 -10.51 13.28 27.25
N THR A 32 -11.36 12.96 28.23
CA THR A 32 -11.66 11.57 28.59
C THR A 32 -12.47 10.83 27.53
N PHE A 33 -13.42 11.52 26.88
CA PHE A 33 -14.13 10.98 25.73
C PHE A 33 -13.17 10.70 24.55
N LEU A 34 -12.32 11.68 24.21
CA LEU A 34 -11.33 11.51 23.14
C LEU A 34 -10.35 10.37 23.44
N GLN A 35 -9.90 10.21 24.69
CA GLN A 35 -9.01 9.11 25.08
C GLN A 35 -9.68 7.73 24.92
N LEU A 36 -10.93 7.59 25.37
CA LEU A 36 -11.66 6.31 25.32
C LEU A 36 -12.12 5.94 23.91
N PHE A 37 -12.55 6.93 23.11
CA PHE A 37 -13.07 6.72 21.76
C PHE A 37 -12.04 6.99 20.64
N ALA A 38 -10.80 7.35 20.96
CA ALA A 38 -9.73 7.48 19.96
C ALA A 38 -9.57 6.20 19.14
N SER A 39 -9.69 5.04 19.80
CA SER A 39 -9.64 3.73 19.15
C SER A 39 -10.67 3.58 18.03
N LEU A 40 -11.88 4.13 18.20
CA LEU A 40 -12.91 4.12 17.15
C LEU A 40 -12.43 4.85 15.89
N VAL A 41 -11.85 6.04 16.07
CA VAL A 41 -11.38 6.88 14.95
C VAL A 41 -10.23 6.20 14.20
N PHE A 42 -9.22 5.70 14.92
CA PHE A 42 -8.08 5.03 14.29
C PHE A 42 -8.47 3.72 13.60
N ILE A 43 -9.37 2.93 14.21
CA ILE A 43 -9.86 1.69 13.60
C ILE A 43 -10.76 1.99 12.39
N LEU A 44 -11.60 3.03 12.45
CA LEU A 44 -12.41 3.47 11.31
C LEU A 44 -11.52 3.92 10.14
N LEU A 45 -10.45 4.68 10.40
CA LEU A 45 -9.49 5.08 9.37
C LEU A 45 -8.80 3.87 8.75
N LEU A 46 -8.34 2.91 9.56
CA LEU A 46 -7.79 1.65 9.06
C LEU A 46 -8.80 0.88 8.21
N PHE A 47 -10.08 0.87 8.60
CA PHE A 47 -11.14 0.21 7.85
C PHE A 47 -11.36 0.87 6.48
N CYS A 48 -11.38 2.20 6.42
CA CYS A 48 -11.47 2.93 5.17
C CYS A 48 -10.28 2.64 4.24
N ILE A 49 -9.05 2.59 4.79
CA ILE A 49 -7.83 2.26 4.01
C ILE A 49 -7.90 0.82 3.49
N ASP A 50 -8.33 -0.14 4.32
CA ASP A 50 -8.47 -1.54 3.92
C ASP A 50 -9.50 -1.69 2.79
N ARG A 51 -10.67 -1.05 2.93
CA ARG A 51 -11.71 -1.05 1.90
C ARG A 51 -11.27 -0.38 0.60
N ALA A 52 -10.58 0.75 0.68
CA ALA A 52 -10.04 1.44 -0.48
C ALA A 52 -9.02 0.57 -1.22
N THR A 53 -8.14 -0.11 -0.49
CA THR A 53 -7.12 -0.98 -1.08
C THR A 53 -7.73 -2.22 -1.74
N ARG A 54 -8.72 -2.86 -1.10
CA ARG A 54 -9.47 -3.97 -1.71
C ARG A 54 -10.21 -3.54 -2.98
N SER A 55 -10.81 -2.35 -2.98
CA SER A 55 -11.51 -1.81 -4.15
C SER A 55 -10.55 -1.57 -5.32
N MET A 56 -9.36 -1.04 -5.04
CA MET A 56 -8.32 -0.83 -6.05
C MET A 56 -7.85 -2.14 -6.68
N ASN A 57 -7.76 -3.19 -5.87
CA ASN A 57 -7.27 -4.50 -6.27
C ASN A 57 -8.35 -5.44 -6.82
N TYR A 58 -9.62 -5.02 -6.87
CA TYR A 58 -10.73 -5.88 -7.30
C TYR A 58 -10.64 -6.31 -8.78
N GLY A 59 -9.99 -5.49 -9.61
CA GLY A 59 -9.88 -5.72 -11.05
C GLY A 59 -8.80 -6.72 -11.47
N THR A 60 -7.85 -7.07 -10.59
CA THR A 60 -6.73 -7.93 -10.96
C THR A 60 -7.06 -9.40 -10.71
N THR A 61 -6.68 -10.28 -11.66
CA THR A 61 -6.89 -11.72 -11.53
C THR A 61 -6.08 -12.30 -10.38
N ALA A 62 -4.92 -11.71 -10.06
CA ALA A 62 -4.01 -12.13 -8.99
C ALA A 62 -4.66 -12.33 -7.60
N TYR A 63 -5.72 -11.61 -7.27
CA TYR A 63 -6.44 -11.73 -5.98
C TYR A 63 -7.74 -12.55 -6.07
N LYS A 64 -8.01 -13.18 -7.21
CA LYS A 64 -9.14 -14.08 -7.43
C LYS A 64 -8.64 -15.50 -7.60
N SER A 65 -9.43 -16.47 -7.15
CA SER A 65 -9.17 -17.87 -7.44
C SER A 65 -9.66 -18.14 -8.86
N VAL A 66 -8.73 -18.41 -9.77
CA VAL A 66 -9.03 -18.62 -11.19
C VAL A 66 -8.67 -20.06 -11.53
N THR A 67 -9.69 -20.91 -11.72
CA THR A 67 -9.53 -22.34 -12.05
C THR A 67 -9.46 -22.59 -13.55
N ASP A 68 -10.16 -21.77 -14.35
CA ASP A 68 -10.12 -21.83 -15.82
C ASP A 68 -10.06 -20.40 -16.40
N PRO A 69 -8.86 -19.88 -16.67
CA PRO A 69 -8.72 -18.55 -17.26
C PRO A 69 -9.11 -18.54 -18.74
N LEU A 70 -9.73 -17.44 -19.17
CA LEU A 70 -10.05 -17.21 -20.58
C LEU A 70 -8.78 -16.93 -21.39
N VAL A 71 -8.80 -17.29 -22.67
CA VAL A 71 -7.72 -16.96 -23.59
C VAL A 71 -7.79 -15.48 -23.92
N SER A 72 -6.71 -14.76 -23.65
CA SER A 72 -6.51 -13.36 -23.99
C SER A 72 -5.79 -13.26 -25.34
N PHE A 73 -6.36 -12.45 -26.24
CA PHE A 73 -5.73 -12.12 -27.52
C PHE A 73 -5.15 -10.71 -27.43
N TYR A 74 -3.85 -10.57 -27.71
CA TYR A 74 -3.15 -9.28 -27.78
C TYR A 74 -2.60 -9.04 -29.20
N PRO A 75 -3.46 -8.97 -30.24
CA PRO A 75 -2.98 -9.01 -31.62
C PRO A 75 -2.58 -7.63 -32.17
N SER A 76 -2.86 -6.54 -31.46
CA SER A 76 -2.72 -5.17 -31.94
C SER A 76 -1.68 -4.39 -31.16
N ILE A 77 -0.79 -3.70 -31.87
CA ILE A 77 0.13 -2.72 -31.29
C ILE A 77 -0.70 -1.48 -30.89
N PRO A 78 -0.85 -1.19 -29.58
CA PRO A 78 -1.62 -0.03 -29.14
C PRO A 78 -0.91 1.29 -29.51
N PRO A 79 -1.64 2.40 -29.59
CA PRO A 79 -1.06 3.72 -29.82
C PRO A 79 -0.11 4.10 -28.68
N CYS A 80 0.95 4.85 -28.99
CA CYS A 80 1.92 5.29 -27.99
C CYS A 80 1.30 6.16 -26.88
N GLU A 81 0.20 6.85 -27.17
CA GLU A 81 -0.57 7.65 -26.23
C GLU A 81 -1.16 6.85 -25.07
N ASP A 82 -1.42 5.56 -25.27
CA ASP A 82 -1.97 4.70 -24.23
C ASP A 82 -0.92 4.32 -23.18
N LYS A 83 0.38 4.51 -23.46
CA LYS A 83 1.46 4.18 -22.53
C LYS A 83 1.46 5.15 -21.35
N LEU A 84 1.52 4.61 -20.14
CA LEU A 84 1.65 5.43 -18.94
C LEU A 84 2.96 6.23 -18.95
N TYR A 85 2.87 7.53 -18.63
CA TYR A 85 4.00 8.46 -18.53
C TYR A 85 4.76 8.73 -19.85
N ILE A 86 4.12 8.50 -20.99
CA ILE A 86 4.68 8.87 -22.31
C ILE A 86 4.83 10.39 -22.45
N LYS A 87 5.91 10.84 -23.09
CA LYS A 87 6.15 12.23 -23.46
C LYS A 87 5.76 12.49 -24.91
N PHE A 88 5.15 13.64 -25.16
CA PHE A 88 4.79 14.09 -26.51
C PHE A 88 5.91 14.93 -27.14
N PRO A 89 6.13 14.82 -28.46
CA PRO A 89 5.53 13.86 -29.40
C PRO A 89 6.02 12.41 -29.15
N CYS A 90 5.11 11.44 -29.32
CA CYS A 90 5.41 10.01 -29.16
C CYS A 90 5.29 9.23 -30.48
N PHE A 91 6.05 8.14 -30.56
CA PHE A 91 6.08 7.19 -31.67
C PHE A 91 5.59 5.83 -31.21
N ASP A 92 4.83 5.13 -32.07
CA ASP A 92 4.27 3.81 -31.79
C ASP A 92 5.36 2.75 -31.72
N PHE A 93 6.35 2.79 -32.61
CA PHE A 93 7.58 2.00 -32.49
C PHE A 93 8.69 2.56 -33.38
N LEU A 94 9.93 2.17 -33.07
CA LEU A 94 11.09 2.39 -33.94
C LEU A 94 11.50 1.07 -34.57
N TRP A 95 12.25 1.11 -35.65
CA TRP A 95 12.84 -0.11 -36.19
C TRP A 95 14.20 0.12 -36.87
N SER A 96 15.03 -0.91 -36.88
CA SER A 96 16.34 -0.91 -37.59
C SER A 96 16.39 -1.97 -38.70
N GLY A 97 17.30 -1.79 -39.65
CA GLY A 97 17.46 -2.66 -40.83
C GLY A 97 16.87 -2.07 -42.12
N ASN A 98 16.82 -0.74 -42.23
CA ASN A 98 16.22 -0.03 -43.36
C ASN A 98 16.90 -0.27 -44.72
N ASP A 99 18.12 -0.81 -44.70
CA ASP A 99 18.88 -1.12 -45.90
C ASP A 99 18.17 -2.17 -46.77
N SER A 100 17.51 -3.15 -46.15
CA SER A 100 16.77 -4.22 -46.83
C SER A 100 15.41 -3.72 -47.34
N PHE A 101 15.16 -3.87 -48.64
CA PHE A 101 13.83 -3.66 -49.22
C PHE A 101 12.79 -4.62 -48.64
N ARG A 102 13.20 -5.85 -48.34
CA ARG A 102 12.31 -6.86 -47.76
C ARG A 102 11.88 -6.48 -46.35
N VAL A 103 12.80 -6.01 -45.51
CA VAL A 103 12.48 -5.51 -44.16
C VAL A 103 11.55 -4.30 -44.24
N ARG A 104 11.79 -3.36 -45.16
CA ARG A 104 10.88 -2.23 -45.41
C ARG A 104 9.46 -2.69 -45.75
N ASN A 105 9.31 -3.73 -46.57
CA ASN A 105 8.02 -4.30 -46.89
C ASN A 105 7.35 -4.98 -45.69
N ILE A 106 8.11 -5.73 -44.88
CA ILE A 106 7.63 -6.36 -43.64
C ILE A 106 7.06 -5.28 -42.71
N VAL A 107 7.81 -4.22 -42.45
CA VAL A 107 7.37 -3.13 -41.56
C VAL A 107 6.15 -2.41 -42.12
N ARG A 108 6.09 -2.19 -43.44
CA ARG A 108 4.89 -1.62 -44.09
C ARG A 108 3.67 -2.54 -43.88
N SER A 109 3.84 -3.85 -43.99
CA SER A 109 2.77 -4.81 -43.72
C SER A 109 2.38 -4.87 -42.24
N ILE A 110 3.33 -4.74 -41.31
CA ILE A 110 3.04 -4.62 -39.86
C ILE A 110 2.13 -3.42 -39.61
N MET A 111 2.45 -2.27 -40.23
CA MET A 111 1.67 -1.05 -40.08
C MET A 111 0.27 -1.15 -40.70
N ALA A 112 0.16 -1.74 -41.89
CA ALA A 112 -1.11 -1.87 -42.62
C ALA A 112 -2.05 -2.93 -42.01
N ASN A 113 -1.49 -4.07 -41.59
CA ASN A 113 -2.25 -5.22 -41.06
C ASN A 113 -2.40 -5.18 -39.53
N ASN A 114 -2.11 -4.06 -38.87
CA ASN A 114 -2.29 -3.95 -37.43
C ASN A 114 -3.80 -4.00 -37.09
N PRO A 115 -4.27 -5.00 -36.32
CA PRO A 115 -5.69 -5.15 -36.01
C PRO A 115 -6.24 -3.94 -35.24
N GLY A 116 -7.46 -3.51 -35.57
CA GLY A 116 -8.14 -2.39 -34.90
C GLY A 116 -7.72 -0.99 -35.39
N ARG A 117 -6.48 -0.79 -35.88
CA ARG A 117 -6.04 0.46 -36.51
C ARG A 117 -4.81 0.26 -37.40
N ALA A 118 -4.78 0.89 -38.57
CA ALA A 118 -3.54 1.03 -39.33
C ALA A 118 -2.60 2.04 -38.66
N ILE A 119 -1.31 1.71 -38.55
CA ILE A 119 -0.32 2.58 -37.92
C ILE A 119 0.17 3.61 -38.95
N PRO A 120 0.04 4.93 -38.69
CA PRO A 120 0.47 5.94 -39.64
C PRO A 120 2.00 6.02 -39.71
N SER A 121 2.55 6.34 -40.88
CA SER A 121 3.99 6.48 -41.08
C SER A 121 4.62 7.60 -40.25
N SER A 122 3.86 8.61 -39.83
CA SER A 122 4.34 9.66 -38.93
C SER A 122 4.65 9.17 -37.50
N LYS A 123 4.08 8.02 -37.11
CA LYS A 123 4.25 7.42 -35.78
C LYS A 123 5.32 6.33 -35.75
N VAL A 124 6.04 6.10 -36.85
CA VAL A 124 7.08 5.07 -36.96
C VAL A 124 8.35 5.72 -37.48
N MET A 125 9.48 5.42 -36.85
CA MET A 125 10.79 5.92 -37.28
C MET A 125 11.70 4.76 -37.64
N SER A 126 12.44 4.91 -38.74
CA SER A 126 13.36 3.90 -39.27
C SER A 126 14.81 4.30 -39.06
N PHE A 127 15.66 3.34 -38.75
CA PHE A 127 17.11 3.48 -38.59
C PHE A 127 17.84 2.41 -39.40
N THR A 128 19.13 2.63 -39.68
CA THR A 128 19.93 1.62 -40.39
C THR A 128 20.42 0.57 -39.42
N THR A 129 21.08 1.01 -38.34
CA THR A 129 21.73 0.14 -37.36
C THR A 129 20.95 0.09 -36.04
N LYS A 130 21.29 -0.88 -35.17
CA LYS A 130 20.70 -0.99 -33.84
C LYS A 130 21.22 0.13 -32.93
N GLU A 131 22.49 0.47 -33.11
CA GLU A 131 23.22 1.45 -32.30
C GLU A 131 22.61 2.85 -32.45
N GLU A 132 22.18 3.23 -33.66
CA GLU A 132 21.43 4.48 -33.90
C GLU A 132 20.11 4.53 -33.13
N VAL A 133 19.40 3.40 -33.02
CA VAL A 133 18.17 3.30 -32.24
C VAL A 133 18.46 3.48 -30.75
N ASP A 134 19.51 2.82 -30.25
CA ASP A 134 19.94 2.92 -28.86
C ASP A 134 20.31 4.38 -28.48
N GLU A 135 21.09 5.07 -29.32
CA GLU A 135 21.44 6.48 -29.15
C GLU A 135 20.20 7.39 -29.18
N TRP A 136 19.28 7.15 -30.12
CA TRP A 136 18.05 7.93 -30.19
C TRP A 136 17.17 7.76 -28.96
N ILE A 137 17.00 6.52 -28.47
CA ILE A 137 16.20 6.21 -27.27
C ILE A 137 16.82 6.87 -26.03
N LEU A 138 18.15 6.84 -25.90
CA LEU A 138 18.88 7.49 -24.80
C LEU A 138 18.62 9.01 -24.78
N ASN A 139 18.66 9.65 -25.95
CA ASN A 139 18.40 11.08 -26.09
C ASN A 139 16.90 11.44 -25.94
N ASN A 140 15.99 10.49 -26.19
CA ASN A 140 14.54 10.71 -26.23
C ASN A 140 13.77 9.80 -25.24
N GLN A 141 14.07 9.97 -23.95
CA GLN A 141 13.45 9.17 -22.89
C GLN A 141 11.92 9.25 -22.89
N ASN A 142 11.27 8.10 -22.74
CA ASN A 142 9.81 7.92 -22.64
C ASN A 142 9.01 8.48 -23.84
N ARG A 143 9.57 8.47 -25.06
CA ARG A 143 8.84 8.84 -26.28
C ARG A 143 8.37 7.66 -27.13
N VAL A 144 8.83 6.44 -26.83
CA VAL A 144 8.47 5.21 -27.56
C VAL A 144 8.16 4.07 -26.58
N PRO A 145 7.20 3.19 -26.88
CA PRO A 145 6.97 1.97 -26.12
C PRO A 145 8.04 0.89 -26.35
N GLY A 146 8.52 0.71 -27.59
CA GLY A 146 9.56 -0.26 -27.96
C GLY A 146 10.09 -0.10 -29.38
N ALA A 147 11.10 -0.89 -29.73
CA ALA A 147 11.73 -0.93 -31.04
C ALA A 147 11.93 -2.36 -31.57
N LEU A 148 11.88 -2.51 -32.90
CA LEU A 148 12.07 -3.76 -33.64
C LEU A 148 13.37 -3.74 -34.44
N HIS A 149 14.26 -4.68 -34.21
CA HIS A 149 15.51 -4.79 -34.94
C HIS A 149 15.44 -5.95 -35.91
N PHE A 150 15.48 -5.69 -37.21
CA PHE A 150 15.53 -6.76 -38.20
C PHE A 150 16.95 -6.92 -38.76
N ARG A 151 17.35 -8.18 -38.97
CA ARG A 151 18.58 -8.53 -39.66
C ARG A 151 18.31 -9.68 -40.63
N GLU A 152 18.47 -9.38 -41.91
CA GLU A 152 18.37 -10.37 -42.98
C GLU A 152 19.70 -11.12 -43.08
N THR A 153 19.69 -12.42 -42.77
CA THR A 153 20.90 -13.27 -42.87
C THR A 153 20.91 -14.00 -44.21
N ASN A 154 19.78 -14.60 -44.60
CA ASN A 154 19.63 -15.40 -45.81
C ASN A 154 18.24 -15.20 -46.44
N ALA A 155 18.04 -15.65 -47.67
CA ALA A 155 16.74 -15.59 -48.37
C ALA A 155 15.59 -16.28 -47.60
N THR A 156 15.88 -17.27 -46.77
CA THR A 156 14.89 -18.03 -45.99
C THR A 156 14.86 -17.67 -44.49
N PHE A 157 15.79 -16.84 -44.01
CA PHE A 157 15.94 -16.57 -42.58
C PHE A 157 16.14 -15.08 -42.32
N ILE A 158 15.16 -14.51 -41.62
CA ILE A 158 15.20 -13.15 -41.08
C ILE A 158 15.20 -13.29 -39.56
N SER A 159 16.22 -12.73 -38.93
CA SER A 159 16.24 -12.61 -37.47
C SER A 159 15.62 -11.29 -37.06
N TYR A 160 14.87 -11.29 -35.97
CA TYR A 160 14.32 -10.09 -35.37
C TYR A 160 14.71 -10.03 -33.88
N GLY A 161 14.90 -8.82 -33.38
CA GLY A 161 15.13 -8.51 -31.98
C GLY A 161 14.12 -7.50 -31.49
N LEU A 162 13.69 -7.63 -30.25
CA LEU A 162 12.72 -6.74 -29.63
C LEU A 162 13.37 -5.99 -28.47
N GLN A 163 13.30 -4.66 -28.51
CA GLN A 163 13.84 -3.79 -27.47
C GLN A 163 12.69 -3.04 -26.81
N ILE A 164 12.42 -3.33 -25.54
CA ILE A 164 11.28 -2.75 -24.81
C ILE A 164 11.74 -2.30 -23.44
N ASN A 165 11.11 -1.23 -22.96
CA ASN A 165 11.23 -0.83 -21.57
C ASN A 165 10.45 -1.80 -20.67
N SER A 166 11.16 -2.65 -19.92
CA SER A 166 10.59 -3.59 -18.96
C SER A 166 10.15 -2.96 -17.63
N THR A 167 10.31 -1.63 -17.48
CA THR A 167 9.88 -0.91 -16.29
C THR A 167 8.36 -0.91 -16.21
N VAL A 168 7.85 -1.46 -15.12
CA VAL A 168 6.44 -1.46 -14.79
C VAL A 168 5.99 -0.06 -14.39
N ALA A 169 4.91 0.43 -15.00
CA ALA A 169 4.30 1.71 -14.66
C ALA A 169 2.96 1.50 -13.93
N THR A 170 2.75 2.27 -12.87
CA THR A 170 1.46 2.27 -12.14
C THR A 170 0.93 3.70 -12.07
N LYS A 171 -0.34 3.90 -12.41
CA LYS A 171 -1.03 5.20 -12.29
C LYS A 171 -2.39 5.01 -11.64
N ARG A 172 -2.59 5.60 -10.45
CA ARG A 172 -3.85 5.54 -9.70
C ARG A 172 -4.38 4.10 -9.49
N GLY A 173 -3.48 3.16 -9.18
CA GLY A 173 -3.84 1.75 -8.98
C GLY A 173 -4.01 0.92 -10.25
N HIS A 174 -4.02 1.54 -11.43
CA HIS A 174 -3.92 0.79 -12.69
C HIS A 174 -2.47 0.42 -12.96
N PHE A 175 -2.23 -0.89 -12.98
CA PHE A 175 -0.96 -1.50 -13.33
C PHE A 175 -0.89 -1.69 -14.85
N GLU A 176 0.16 -1.18 -15.47
CA GLU A 176 0.48 -1.45 -16.87
C GLU A 176 1.56 -2.53 -16.93
N ASP A 177 1.18 -3.71 -17.44
CA ASP A 177 2.14 -4.77 -17.73
C ASP A 177 2.79 -4.50 -19.11
N PRO A 178 4.09 -4.10 -19.16
CA PRO A 178 4.75 -3.80 -20.42
C PRO A 178 4.88 -5.03 -21.32
N THR A 179 4.91 -6.24 -20.75
CA THR A 179 5.03 -7.47 -21.50
C THR A 179 3.75 -7.75 -22.28
N PHE A 180 2.60 -7.83 -21.62
CA PHE A 180 1.34 -8.12 -22.31
C PHE A 180 0.83 -6.94 -23.15
N LYS A 181 1.06 -5.70 -22.73
CA LYS A 181 0.55 -4.52 -23.45
C LYS A 181 1.37 -4.16 -24.69
N PHE A 182 2.69 -4.35 -24.67
CA PHE A 182 3.57 -3.95 -25.77
C PHE A 182 4.42 -5.09 -26.31
N GLN A 183 5.10 -5.86 -25.46
CA GLN A 183 6.02 -6.91 -25.92
C GLN A 183 5.36 -7.99 -26.75
N ILE A 184 4.26 -8.53 -26.25
CA ILE A 184 3.52 -9.58 -26.93
C ILE A 184 2.95 -9.09 -28.26
N PRO A 185 2.24 -7.94 -28.35
CA PRO A 185 1.82 -7.39 -29.64
C PRO A 185 2.94 -7.18 -30.64
N PHE A 186 4.10 -6.66 -30.21
CA PHE A 186 5.26 -6.49 -31.10
C PHE A 186 5.80 -7.81 -31.61
N GLN A 187 5.93 -8.80 -30.73
CA GLN A 187 6.41 -10.13 -31.09
C GLN A 187 5.47 -10.80 -32.09
N VAL A 188 4.17 -10.84 -31.80
CA VAL A 188 3.15 -11.47 -32.66
C VAL A 188 3.07 -10.77 -34.02
N ALA A 189 3.15 -9.43 -34.05
CA ALA A 189 3.14 -8.67 -35.30
C ALA A 189 4.40 -8.93 -36.15
N ALA A 190 5.58 -8.96 -35.53
CA ALA A 190 6.83 -9.27 -36.22
C ALA A 190 6.83 -10.72 -36.76
N GLU A 191 6.46 -11.69 -35.93
CA GLU A 191 6.40 -13.10 -36.32
C GLU A 191 5.41 -13.33 -37.48
N ARG A 192 4.23 -12.73 -37.41
CA ARG A 192 3.21 -12.85 -38.47
C ARG A 192 3.73 -12.35 -39.82
N GLU A 193 4.30 -11.15 -39.87
CA GLU A 193 4.70 -10.55 -41.14
C GLU A 193 6.03 -11.14 -41.66
N VAL A 194 6.93 -11.56 -40.77
CA VAL A 194 8.11 -12.35 -41.16
C VAL A 194 7.68 -13.69 -41.73
N ALA A 195 6.74 -14.42 -41.10
CA ALA A 195 6.22 -15.69 -41.61
C ALA A 195 5.59 -15.52 -43.00
N ARG A 196 4.75 -14.50 -43.18
CA ARG A 196 4.15 -14.17 -44.50
C ARG A 196 5.22 -13.86 -45.56
N SER A 197 6.27 -13.13 -45.18
CA SER A 197 7.37 -12.80 -46.10
C SER A 197 8.26 -14.00 -46.46
N VAL A 198 8.40 -14.98 -45.57
CA VAL A 198 9.20 -16.20 -45.82
C VAL A 198 8.39 -17.25 -46.59
N ILE A 199 7.11 -17.42 -46.26
CA ILE A 199 6.21 -18.38 -46.91
C ILE A 199 5.79 -17.89 -48.30
N GLY A 200 5.72 -16.57 -48.52
CA GLY A 200 5.27 -15.97 -49.77
C GLY A 200 3.74 -15.88 -49.90
N ASP A 201 2.98 -16.17 -48.84
CA ASP A 201 1.53 -16.03 -48.78
C ASP A 201 1.14 -14.87 -47.85
N SER A 202 0.49 -13.83 -48.40
CA SER A 202 0.01 -12.68 -47.63
C SER A 202 -1.20 -13.00 -46.75
N ASN A 203 -1.95 -14.06 -47.06
CA ASN A 203 -3.19 -14.44 -46.39
C ASN A 203 -2.99 -15.47 -45.27
N PHE A 204 -1.75 -15.86 -45.00
CA PHE A 204 -1.42 -16.80 -43.93
C PHE A 204 -1.95 -16.28 -42.57
N GLY A 205 -2.76 -17.11 -41.92
CA GLY A 205 -3.39 -16.83 -40.63
C GLY A 205 -2.45 -17.15 -39.47
N TRP A 206 -1.92 -16.12 -38.81
CA TRP A 206 -1.09 -16.25 -37.61
C TRP A 206 -1.81 -15.63 -36.42
N VAL A 207 -2.37 -16.46 -35.54
CA VAL A 207 -3.09 -16.02 -34.34
C VAL A 207 -2.51 -16.74 -33.13
N VAL A 208 -2.02 -15.96 -32.17
CA VAL A 208 -1.46 -16.48 -30.91
C VAL A 208 -2.36 -16.02 -29.76
N GLY A 209 -2.86 -17.00 -29.00
CA GLY A 209 -3.65 -16.76 -27.79
C GLY A 209 -2.81 -16.99 -26.54
N PHE A 210 -2.94 -16.11 -25.56
CA PHE A 210 -2.24 -16.21 -24.27
C PHE A 210 -3.23 -16.59 -23.19
N LYS A 211 -2.84 -17.50 -22.31
CA LYS A 211 -3.68 -17.92 -21.17
C LYS A 211 -2.82 -17.90 -19.92
N GLU A 212 -3.31 -17.25 -18.87
CA GLU A 212 -2.65 -17.29 -17.55
C GLU A 212 -2.76 -18.70 -16.94
N PHE A 213 -1.87 -19.04 -16.01
CA PHE A 213 -1.99 -20.31 -15.30
C PHE A 213 -3.16 -20.27 -14.33
N ALA A 214 -3.84 -21.40 -14.14
CA ALA A 214 -4.80 -21.53 -13.05
C ALA A 214 -4.07 -21.32 -11.71
N HIS A 215 -4.61 -20.45 -10.86
CA HIS A 215 -3.97 -20.09 -9.60
C HIS A 215 -5.01 -19.81 -8.50
N PRO A 216 -4.69 -20.09 -7.23
CA PRO A 216 -5.52 -19.66 -6.12
C PRO A 216 -5.41 -18.14 -5.93
N ALA A 217 -6.38 -17.55 -5.23
CA ALA A 217 -6.29 -16.16 -4.82
C ALA A 217 -5.06 -15.96 -3.93
N ARG A 218 -4.20 -15.00 -4.26
CA ARG A 218 -3.17 -14.54 -3.32
C ARG A 218 -3.83 -13.78 -2.18
N GLU A 219 -3.28 -13.90 -0.97
CA GLU A 219 -3.67 -13.08 0.17
C GLU A 219 -3.58 -11.60 -0.22
N THR A 220 -4.69 -10.88 -0.11
CA THR A 220 -4.74 -9.46 -0.42
C THR A 220 -3.82 -8.69 0.53
N PHE A 221 -3.25 -7.57 0.06
CA PHE A 221 -2.63 -6.60 0.94
C PHE A 221 -3.61 -6.27 2.08
N SER A 222 -3.26 -6.68 3.31
CA SER A 222 -4.04 -6.36 4.49
C SER A 222 -3.48 -5.05 5.05
N ALA A 223 -4.27 -3.98 4.99
CA ALA A 223 -3.85 -2.68 5.53
C ALA A 223 -3.48 -2.81 7.02
N LEU A 224 -4.13 -3.73 7.72
CA LEU A 224 -3.90 -4.01 9.12
C LEU A 224 -2.50 -4.61 9.42
N SER A 225 -1.93 -5.43 8.53
CA SER A 225 -0.60 -6.02 8.79
C SER A 225 0.53 -5.03 8.55
N THR A 226 0.39 -4.21 7.51
CA THR A 226 1.46 -3.31 7.08
C THR A 226 1.39 -1.95 7.80
N ILE A 227 0.18 -1.39 7.91
CA ILE A 227 -0.05 -0.03 8.43
C ILE A 227 -0.62 -0.07 9.85
N GLY A 228 -1.30 -1.16 10.23
CA GLY A 228 -1.92 -1.33 11.55
C GLY A 228 -0.99 -1.09 12.74
N PRO A 229 0.26 -1.59 12.77
CA PRO A 229 1.18 -1.34 13.89
C PRO A 229 1.41 0.15 14.18
N ALA A 230 1.56 0.97 13.13
CA ALA A 230 1.75 2.41 13.28
C ALA A 230 0.49 3.10 13.84
N PHE A 231 -0.69 2.68 13.40
CA PHE A 231 -1.97 3.21 13.90
C PHE A 231 -2.24 2.79 15.34
N PHE A 232 -1.91 1.54 15.72
CA PHE A 232 -2.02 1.08 17.10
C PHE A 232 -1.06 1.81 18.04
N LEU A 233 0.16 2.10 17.57
CA LEU A 233 1.11 2.93 18.30
C LEU A 233 0.58 4.35 18.46
N ALA A 234 0.08 4.99 17.39
CA ALA A 234 -0.48 6.34 17.44
C ALA A 234 -1.66 6.43 18.41
N PHE A 235 -2.53 5.43 18.43
CA PHE A 235 -3.61 5.30 19.41
C PHE A 235 -3.08 5.22 20.84
N ALA A 236 -2.10 4.37 21.12
CA ALA A 236 -1.53 4.24 22.46
C ALA A 236 -0.84 5.54 22.93
N MET A 237 -0.17 6.24 22.01
CA MET A 237 0.45 7.54 22.28
C MET A 237 -0.59 8.62 22.61
N PHE A 238 -1.77 8.57 22.00
CA PHE A 238 -2.81 9.57 22.23
C PHE A 238 -3.24 9.64 23.70
N GLY A 239 -3.42 8.49 24.36
CA GLY A 239 -3.71 8.43 25.80
C GLY A 239 -2.58 9.00 26.65
N PHE A 240 -1.34 8.63 26.33
CA PHE A 240 -0.14 9.14 27.00
C PHE A 240 0.01 10.66 26.92
N VAL A 241 -0.22 11.27 25.75
CA VAL A 241 -0.12 12.73 25.58
C VAL A 241 -1.11 13.48 26.46
N LEU A 242 -2.37 13.01 26.54
CA LEU A 242 -3.39 13.62 27.40
C LEU A 242 -3.03 13.51 28.88
N GLN A 243 -2.49 12.36 29.30
CA GLN A 243 -2.05 12.14 30.67
C GLN A 243 -0.89 13.07 31.05
N ILE A 244 0.14 13.17 30.21
CA ILE A 244 1.26 14.11 30.42
C ILE A 244 0.76 15.54 30.55
N SER A 245 -0.14 15.97 29.67
CA SER A 245 -0.68 17.33 29.70
C SER A 245 -1.36 17.64 31.05
N SER A 246 -2.13 16.69 31.58
CA SER A 246 -2.79 16.87 32.89
C SER A 246 -1.80 16.89 34.06
N LEU A 247 -0.76 16.06 34.01
CA LEU A 247 0.29 16.00 35.03
C LEU A 247 1.16 17.26 35.03
N VAL A 248 1.50 17.77 33.84
CA VAL A 248 2.22 19.04 33.67
C VAL A 248 1.37 20.20 34.18
N ALA A 249 0.07 20.22 33.88
CA ALA A 249 -0.83 21.25 34.41
C ALA A 249 -0.91 21.23 35.94
N GLU A 250 -0.92 20.05 36.58
CA GLU A 250 -0.89 19.93 38.04
C GLU A 250 0.45 20.41 38.64
N LYS A 251 1.56 20.19 37.91
CA LYS A 251 2.90 20.66 38.29
C LYS A 251 3.06 22.17 38.11
N GLU A 252 2.56 22.74 37.02
CA GLU A 252 2.60 24.17 36.72
C GLU A 252 1.85 24.99 37.77
N LEU A 253 0.64 24.52 38.14
CA LEU A 253 -0.17 25.13 39.19
C LEU A 253 0.34 24.84 40.62
N ARG A 254 1.48 24.13 40.76
CA ARG A 254 2.08 23.71 42.03
C ARG A 254 1.13 22.96 42.98
N LEU A 255 0.09 22.34 42.43
CA LEU A 255 -0.93 21.63 43.21
C LEU A 255 -0.33 20.42 43.93
N ARG A 256 0.59 19.69 43.28
CA ARG A 256 1.32 18.58 43.93
C ARG A 256 2.12 19.04 45.15
N GLN A 257 2.81 20.18 45.05
CA GLN A 257 3.60 20.72 46.17
C GLN A 257 2.70 21.19 47.31
N SER A 258 1.56 21.84 47.00
CA SER A 258 0.58 22.25 48.01
C SER A 258 -0.01 21.05 48.76
N MET A 259 -0.36 19.96 48.06
CA MET A 259 -0.87 18.75 48.70
C MET A 259 0.17 18.08 49.62
N SER A 260 1.44 18.09 49.23
CA SER A 260 2.53 17.59 50.09
C SER A 260 2.68 18.42 51.38
N MET A 261 2.62 19.75 51.28
CA MET A 261 2.67 20.65 52.45
C MET A 261 1.46 20.47 53.40
N MET A 262 0.33 19.99 52.90
CA MET A 262 -0.86 19.65 53.70
C MET A 262 -0.76 18.28 54.41
N GLY A 263 0.33 17.53 54.23
CA GLY A 263 0.55 16.24 54.87
C GLY A 263 0.01 15.03 54.10
N LEU A 264 -0.19 15.15 52.78
CA LEU A 264 -0.56 14.02 51.92
C LEU A 264 0.63 13.08 51.73
N TYR A 265 0.45 11.78 51.93
CA TYR A 265 1.48 10.80 51.63
C TYR A 265 1.74 10.70 50.12
N GLU A 266 3.00 10.80 49.71
CA GLU A 266 3.40 10.69 48.31
C GLU A 266 3.08 9.32 47.70
N SER A 267 3.18 8.24 48.50
CA SER A 267 2.78 6.90 48.08
C SER A 267 1.29 6.80 47.78
N ALA A 268 0.42 7.47 48.55
CA ALA A 268 -1.01 7.50 48.30
C ALA A 268 -1.36 8.24 46.99
N TYR A 269 -0.62 9.30 46.66
CA TYR A 269 -0.73 10.01 45.38
C TYR A 269 -0.39 9.11 44.20
N TRP A 270 0.80 8.51 44.19
CA TRP A 270 1.24 7.66 43.07
C TRP A 270 0.37 6.41 42.91
N LEU A 271 -0.05 5.78 44.01
CA LEU A 271 -0.98 4.65 43.95
C LEU A 271 -2.33 5.06 43.36
N SER A 272 -2.89 6.21 43.77
CA SER A 272 -4.15 6.72 43.22
C SER A 272 -4.04 7.03 41.74
N TRP A 273 -2.91 7.62 41.31
CA TRP A 273 -2.61 7.90 39.91
C TRP A 273 -2.52 6.61 39.08
N ILE A 274 -1.67 5.65 39.48
CA ILE A 274 -1.47 4.38 38.77
C ILE A 274 -2.78 3.59 38.68
N THR A 275 -3.57 3.56 39.75
CA THR A 275 -4.85 2.84 39.75
C THR A 275 -5.88 3.49 38.84
N TRP A 276 -5.97 4.83 38.83
CA TRP A 276 -6.87 5.55 37.92
C TRP A 276 -6.48 5.34 36.45
N GLU A 277 -5.21 5.50 36.12
CA GLU A 277 -4.73 5.30 34.75
C GLU A 277 -4.78 3.84 34.31
N GLY A 278 -4.62 2.89 35.24
CA GLY A 278 -4.83 1.48 35.00
C GLY A 278 -6.27 1.16 34.63
N ILE A 279 -7.25 1.77 35.31
CA ILE A 279 -8.68 1.63 34.99
C ILE A 279 -8.97 2.22 33.61
N LEU A 280 -8.47 3.43 33.30
CA LEU A 280 -8.67 4.05 31.99
C LEU A 280 -8.05 3.22 30.84
N SER A 281 -6.85 2.67 31.06
CA SER A 281 -6.19 1.80 30.08
C SER A 281 -6.91 0.46 29.92
N LEU A 282 -7.46 -0.11 30.99
CA LEU A 282 -8.29 -1.30 30.92
C LEU A 282 -9.54 -1.06 30.06
N VAL A 283 -10.26 0.04 30.29
CA VAL A 283 -11.46 0.36 29.51
C VAL A 283 -11.08 0.67 28.05
N SER A 284 -10.01 1.43 27.83
CA SER A 284 -9.53 1.80 26.49
C SER A 284 -9.11 0.59 25.64
N SER A 285 -8.35 -0.34 26.23
CA SER A 285 -7.95 -1.58 25.55
C SER A 285 -9.15 -2.50 25.24
N LEU A 286 -10.16 -2.58 26.11
CA LEU A 286 -11.41 -3.29 25.82
C LEU A 286 -12.18 -2.64 24.66
N LEU A 287 -12.28 -1.30 24.64
CA LEU A 287 -12.94 -0.57 23.56
C LEU A 287 -12.22 -0.75 22.22
N LEU A 288 -10.88 -0.75 22.20
CA LEU A 288 -10.09 -1.04 21.00
C LEU A 288 -10.48 -2.39 20.39
N ILE A 289 -10.56 -3.44 21.21
CA ILE A 289 -10.90 -4.79 20.74
C ILE A 289 -12.35 -4.85 20.30
N LEU A 290 -13.27 -4.21 21.04
CA LEU A 290 -14.68 -4.13 20.69
C LEU A 290 -14.86 -3.47 19.31
N PHE A 291 -14.24 -2.32 19.08
CA PHE A 291 -14.29 -1.65 17.77
C PHE A 291 -13.58 -2.49 16.69
N GLY A 292 -12.46 -3.13 17.01
CA GLY A 292 -11.77 -4.03 16.08
C GLY A 292 -12.63 -5.20 15.61
N MET A 293 -13.39 -5.80 16.53
CA MET A 293 -14.39 -6.83 16.24
C MET A 293 -15.60 -6.27 15.48
N MET A 294 -16.08 -5.07 15.83
CA MET A 294 -17.18 -4.40 15.15
C MET A 294 -16.90 -4.18 13.66
N PHE A 295 -15.68 -3.75 13.29
CA PHE A 295 -15.25 -3.58 11.90
C PHE A 295 -14.79 -4.88 11.21
N GLN A 296 -14.92 -6.03 11.89
CA GLN A 296 -14.72 -7.37 11.33
C GLN A 296 -13.29 -7.68 10.84
N PHE A 297 -12.28 -7.09 11.47
CA PHE A 297 -10.89 -7.38 11.13
C PHE A 297 -10.48 -8.80 11.54
N ASP A 298 -9.85 -9.54 10.62
CA ASP A 298 -9.42 -10.92 10.84
C ASP A 298 -8.43 -11.05 12.01
N PHE A 299 -7.60 -10.04 12.25
CA PHE A 299 -6.66 -10.01 13.38
C PHE A 299 -7.39 -10.10 14.73
N PHE A 300 -8.51 -9.39 14.92
CA PHE A 300 -9.24 -9.42 16.20
C PHE A 300 -10.16 -10.63 16.32
N LYS A 301 -10.60 -11.21 15.19
CA LYS A 301 -11.53 -12.34 15.16
C LYS A 301 -10.87 -13.71 15.23
N LYS A 302 -9.75 -13.88 14.52
CA LYS A 302 -9.07 -15.19 14.39
C LYS A 302 -8.09 -15.45 15.53
N ASN A 303 -7.64 -14.41 16.23
CA ASN A 303 -6.73 -14.55 17.37
C ASN A 303 -7.50 -14.70 18.69
N ASN A 304 -6.85 -15.30 19.69
CA ASN A 304 -7.42 -15.44 21.02
C ASN A 304 -7.57 -14.05 21.70
N PHE A 305 -8.79 -13.74 22.12
CA PHE A 305 -9.15 -12.50 22.79
C PHE A 305 -8.22 -12.16 23.97
N ALA A 306 -7.90 -13.14 24.82
CA ALA A 306 -7.10 -12.90 26.03
C ALA A 306 -5.68 -12.43 25.69
N VAL A 307 -5.06 -12.99 24.66
CA VAL A 307 -3.70 -12.62 24.23
C VAL A 307 -3.71 -11.19 23.67
N VAL A 308 -4.65 -10.89 22.77
CA VAL A 308 -4.78 -9.56 22.16
C VAL A 308 -5.06 -8.49 23.24
N PHE A 309 -5.96 -8.81 24.18
CA PHE A 309 -6.25 -7.95 25.31
C PHE A 309 -5.03 -7.67 26.18
N LEU A 310 -4.34 -8.72 26.62
CA LEU A 310 -3.16 -8.56 27.47
C LEU A 310 -2.06 -7.77 26.77
N VAL A 311 -1.82 -7.99 25.47
CA VAL A 311 -0.80 -7.24 24.73
C VAL A 311 -1.12 -5.74 24.72
N PHE A 312 -2.33 -5.34 24.34
CA PHE A 312 -2.68 -3.92 24.29
C PHE A 312 -2.77 -3.29 25.67
N PHE A 313 -3.32 -4.01 26.66
CA PHE A 313 -3.42 -3.53 28.03
C PHE A 313 -2.04 -3.33 28.67
N LEU A 314 -1.15 -4.32 28.59
CA LEU A 314 0.21 -4.23 29.11
C LEU A 314 1.02 -3.17 28.36
N PHE A 315 0.84 -3.04 27.04
CA PHE A 315 1.50 -2.01 26.26
C PHE A 315 1.10 -0.59 26.71
N GLN A 316 -0.20 -0.34 26.93
CA GLN A 316 -0.68 0.93 27.47
C GLN A 316 -0.14 1.17 28.89
N LEU A 317 -0.18 0.16 29.77
CA LEU A 317 0.39 0.27 31.12
C LEU A 317 1.88 0.59 31.11
N CYS A 318 2.65 -0.03 30.20
CA CYS A 318 4.07 0.24 30.04
C CYS A 318 4.37 1.67 29.57
N MET A 319 3.48 2.30 28.79
CA MET A 319 3.63 3.70 28.41
C MET A 319 3.37 4.66 29.58
N VAL A 320 2.49 4.30 30.53
CA VAL A 320 2.16 5.13 31.69
C VAL A 320 3.22 5.04 32.80
N ARG A 321 3.81 3.87 33.03
CA ARG A 321 4.72 3.58 34.16
C ARG A 321 6.00 4.46 34.23
N PRO A 322 6.67 4.85 33.13
CA PRO A 322 7.87 5.68 33.20
C PRO A 322 7.60 7.06 33.81
N LEU A 323 6.40 7.62 33.62
CA LEU A 323 6.06 8.96 34.13
C LEU A 323 6.12 9.07 35.65
N SER A 324 5.79 8.00 36.37
CA SER A 324 5.91 8.00 37.83
C SER A 324 7.34 7.92 38.34
N ALA A 325 8.25 7.35 37.55
CA ALA A 325 9.66 7.22 37.91
C ALA A 325 10.50 8.45 37.52
N PHE A 326 10.16 9.12 36.42
CA PHE A 326 10.90 10.30 35.93
C PHE A 326 10.47 11.64 36.58
N LEU A 327 9.32 11.68 37.27
CA LEU A 327 8.79 12.90 37.91
C LEU A 327 8.69 12.82 39.44
N ALA A 328 9.07 11.69 40.04
CA ALA A 328 9.37 11.61 41.47
C ALA A 328 10.75 12.20 41.73
#